data_AF-A0A1B8DSC7-F1
#
_entry.id   AF-A0A1B8DSC7-F1
#
_cell.length_a   1.000
_cell.length_b   1.000
_cell.length_c   1.000
_cell.angle_alpha   90.00
_cell.angle_beta   90.00
_cell.angle_gamma   90.00
#
_symmetry.space_group_name_H-M   'P 1'
#
loop_
_entity.id
_entity.type
_entity.pdbx_description
1 polymer ?
#
loop_
_entity_poly.entity_id
_entity_poly.type
_entity_poly.pdbx_seq_one_letter_code
_entity_poly.pdbx_strand_id
1 'polypeptide(L)'
;MGDNSASSSGSPDTAAPNTAHHSEQEINVLITGFGPFKAQYPINPSWEIARSLPSTLHLPPSARSPGGTKVNLRVHPRAIRVAYAVVDAVVPGLWEGEDNWRPDWGVHIGMAAGREFYSLEKRAAGWGYTVGDVEGCLPDKAGVGGEVLEPGIGVEDVVGVWKGMVGGADVRASEDAGRYLCEYILHGSLGFLRGEEREGKCLFLHVPAGVAEADVERGRRVVLGLVEAVVEVGWEGGEGEQGGEGEKVVVKGFVGGGSVRERVGL
;
A
#
# COMPACT_ATOMS: atom_id res chain seq x y z
N MET A 1 -65.70 -35.41 -41.10
CA MET A 1 -65.21 -34.01 -41.06
C MET A 1 -64.39 -33.91 -39.79
N GLY A 2 -63.08 -33.72 -39.95
CA GLY A 2 -62.07 -34.05 -38.95
C GLY A 2 -61.81 -32.98 -37.89
N ASP A 3 -61.13 -33.43 -36.85
CA ASP A 3 -60.51 -32.64 -35.78
C ASP A 3 -59.46 -31.65 -36.31
N ASN A 4 -59.24 -30.57 -35.56
CA ASN A 4 -57.91 -30.25 -35.05
C ASN A 4 -57.91 -29.04 -34.11
N SER A 5 -57.49 -29.34 -32.88
CA SER A 5 -56.97 -28.41 -31.88
C SER A 5 -55.70 -27.73 -32.40
N ALA A 6 -55.55 -26.41 -32.17
CA ALA A 6 -54.29 -25.71 -32.39
C ALA A 6 -53.89 -24.93 -31.14
N SER A 7 -52.71 -25.30 -30.66
CA SER A 7 -51.94 -24.78 -29.54
C SER A 7 -51.14 -23.52 -29.89
N SER A 8 -50.99 -22.65 -28.88
CA SER A 8 -49.89 -21.72 -28.56
C SER A 8 -48.91 -21.25 -29.66
N SER A 9 -48.72 -19.93 -29.74
CA SER A 9 -47.37 -19.35 -29.81
C SER A 9 -47.36 -18.00 -29.07
N GLY A 10 -46.97 -18.06 -27.79
CA GLY A 10 -46.51 -16.87 -27.07
C GLY A 10 -45.17 -16.44 -27.65
N SER A 11 -45.04 -15.15 -27.91
CA SER A 11 -43.78 -14.54 -28.34
C SER A 11 -42.74 -14.67 -27.22
N PRO A 12 -41.47 -14.99 -27.52
CA PRO A 12 -40.44 -14.95 -26.50
C PRO A 12 -40.18 -13.50 -26.12
N ASP A 13 -40.49 -13.15 -24.87
CA ASP A 13 -39.94 -11.98 -24.20
C ASP A 13 -38.42 -12.07 -24.29
N THR A 14 -37.82 -11.25 -25.16
CA THR A 14 -36.39 -10.95 -25.11
C THR A 14 -36.13 -10.21 -23.81
N ALA A 15 -35.75 -10.95 -22.78
CA ALA A 15 -35.16 -10.39 -21.57
C ALA A 15 -33.97 -9.53 -21.98
N ALA A 16 -34.09 -8.21 -21.80
CA ALA A 16 -32.99 -7.30 -21.92
C ALA A 16 -31.84 -7.78 -21.01
N PRO A 17 -30.57 -7.73 -21.45
CA PRO A 17 -29.46 -8.10 -20.60
C PRO A 17 -29.50 -7.23 -19.34
N ASN A 18 -29.54 -7.89 -18.19
CA ASN A 18 -29.46 -7.27 -16.88
C ASN A 18 -28.12 -6.53 -16.81
N THR A 19 -28.12 -5.22 -17.09
CA THR A 19 -26.95 -4.37 -16.93
C THR A 19 -26.70 -4.24 -15.44
N ALA A 20 -25.88 -5.13 -14.88
CA ALA A 20 -25.43 -5.02 -13.51
C ALA A 20 -24.75 -3.65 -13.33
N HIS A 21 -25.43 -2.73 -12.65
CA HIS A 21 -24.86 -1.45 -12.26
C HIS A 21 -23.85 -1.72 -11.14
N HIS A 22 -22.57 -1.78 -11.47
CA HIS A 22 -21.50 -1.84 -10.48
C HIS A 22 -21.23 -0.42 -9.95
N SER A 23 -21.30 -0.22 -8.64
CA SER A 23 -20.98 1.06 -8.00
C SER A 23 -19.48 1.36 -8.08
N GLU A 24 -19.11 2.63 -8.24
CA GLU A 24 -17.73 3.10 -8.15
C GLU A 24 -17.19 2.84 -6.74
N GLN A 25 -15.96 2.31 -6.64
CA GLN A 25 -15.28 2.13 -5.37
C GLN A 25 -14.65 3.46 -4.93
N GLU A 26 -14.57 3.72 -3.63
CA GLU A 26 -13.91 4.91 -3.09
C GLU A 26 -12.76 4.49 -2.16
N ILE A 27 -11.56 5.02 -2.38
CA ILE A 27 -10.35 4.68 -1.63
C ILE A 27 -9.64 5.96 -1.16
N ASN A 28 -9.27 6.01 0.11
CA ASN A 28 -8.55 7.11 0.74
C ASN A 28 -7.06 6.80 0.84
N VAL A 29 -6.24 7.67 0.24
CA VAL A 29 -4.78 7.51 0.18
C VAL A 29 -4.09 8.67 0.85
N LEU A 30 -3.32 8.37 1.90
CA LEU A 30 -2.44 9.35 2.54
C LEU A 30 -1.17 9.55 1.73
N ILE A 31 -0.78 10.79 1.48
CA ILE A 31 0.50 11.14 0.88
C ILE A 31 1.29 12.06 1.81
N THR A 32 2.59 11.80 1.95
CA THR A 32 3.50 12.70 2.67
C THR A 32 4.76 12.97 1.85
N GLY A 33 5.43 14.07 2.16
CA GLY A 33 6.77 14.37 1.66
C GLY A 33 7.60 15.03 2.75
N PHE A 34 8.93 14.97 2.63
CA PHE A 34 9.84 15.55 3.61
C PHE A 34 10.24 16.99 3.25
N GLY A 35 10.55 17.77 4.28
CA GLY A 35 11.15 19.10 4.14
C GLY A 35 12.65 19.02 3.82
N PRO A 36 13.30 20.18 3.63
CA PRO A 36 14.75 20.27 3.43
C PRO A 36 15.55 19.71 4.61
N PHE A 37 16.74 19.16 4.35
CA PHE A 37 17.59 18.55 5.39
C PHE A 37 19.10 18.78 5.26
N LYS A 38 19.57 19.32 4.12
CA LYS A 38 20.97 19.72 3.93
C LYS A 38 21.00 21.04 3.20
N ALA A 39 22.03 21.86 3.46
CA ALA A 39 22.20 23.15 2.79
C ALA A 39 22.28 23.02 1.25
N GLN A 40 22.85 21.92 0.76
CA GLN A 40 22.91 21.61 -0.67
C GLN A 40 21.56 21.21 -1.30
N TYR A 41 20.54 20.92 -0.48
CA TYR A 41 19.18 20.58 -0.89
C TYR A 41 18.19 21.53 -0.18
N PRO A 42 18.19 22.83 -0.54
CA PRO A 42 17.34 23.82 0.11
C PRO A 42 15.85 23.63 -0.19
N ILE A 43 15.53 22.87 -1.24
CA ILE A 43 14.20 22.40 -1.62
C ILE A 43 14.25 20.88 -1.63
N ASN A 44 13.23 20.23 -1.07
CA ASN A 44 13.11 18.78 -1.11
C ASN A 44 12.02 18.38 -2.13
N PRO A 45 12.38 17.69 -3.22
CA PRO A 45 11.43 17.35 -4.28
C PRO A 45 10.30 16.44 -3.82
N SER A 46 10.49 15.66 -2.74
CA SER A 46 9.41 14.82 -2.22
C SER A 46 8.20 15.64 -1.78
N TRP A 47 8.41 16.79 -1.13
CA TRP A 47 7.33 17.70 -0.75
C TRP A 47 6.74 18.44 -1.95
N GLU A 48 7.59 18.88 -2.88
CA GLU A 48 7.13 19.58 -4.09
C GLU A 48 6.25 18.68 -4.97
N ILE A 49 6.61 17.40 -5.09
CA ILE A 49 5.80 16.41 -5.78
C ILE A 49 4.49 16.18 -5.00
N ALA A 50 4.57 15.89 -3.70
CA ALA A 50 3.40 15.61 -2.88
C ALA A 50 2.37 16.75 -2.95
N ARG A 51 2.79 18.01 -2.74
CA ARG A 51 1.90 19.18 -2.74
C ARG A 51 1.34 19.54 -4.12
N SER A 52 1.89 18.97 -5.19
CA SER A 52 1.42 19.16 -6.57
C SER A 52 0.31 18.19 -6.99
N LEU A 53 0.04 17.17 -6.17
CA LEU A 53 -0.95 16.14 -6.48
C LEU A 53 -2.37 16.71 -6.46
N PRO A 54 -3.26 16.22 -7.34
CA PRO A 54 -4.69 16.50 -7.22
C PRO A 54 -5.24 15.88 -5.94
N SER A 55 -6.38 16.39 -5.45
CA SER A 55 -7.10 15.79 -4.32
C SER A 55 -7.86 14.52 -4.68
N THR A 56 -8.08 14.28 -5.97
CA THR A 56 -8.87 13.14 -6.46
C THR A 56 -8.30 12.62 -7.77
N LEU A 57 -8.31 11.30 -7.95
CA LEU A 57 -7.97 10.58 -9.17
C LEU A 57 -9.11 9.61 -9.49
N HIS A 58 -9.67 9.68 -10.69
CA HIS A 58 -10.68 8.72 -11.16
C HIS A 58 -10.03 7.70 -12.08
N LEU A 59 -10.14 6.43 -11.71
CA LEU A 59 -9.63 5.30 -12.46
C LEU A 59 -10.81 4.62 -13.18
N PRO A 60 -10.64 4.28 -14.47
CA PRO A 60 -11.70 3.65 -15.24
C PRO A 60 -12.02 2.24 -14.69
N PRO A 61 -13.15 1.65 -15.11
CA PRO A 61 -13.44 0.25 -14.82
C PRO A 61 -12.29 -0.70 -15.15
N SER A 62 -11.99 -1.61 -14.23
CA SER A 62 -11.03 -2.69 -14.41
C SER A 62 -11.66 -4.03 -14.03
N ALA A 63 -10.94 -5.13 -14.23
CA ALA A 63 -11.41 -6.46 -13.82
C ALA A 63 -11.67 -6.54 -12.31
N ARG A 64 -10.93 -5.78 -11.48
CA ARG A 64 -11.11 -5.72 -10.03
C ARG A 64 -12.16 -4.71 -9.60
N SER A 65 -12.37 -3.66 -10.38
CA SER A 65 -13.31 -2.58 -10.07
C SER A 65 -14.20 -2.30 -11.29
N PRO A 66 -15.22 -3.12 -11.58
CA PRO A 66 -16.06 -2.96 -12.77
C PRO A 66 -16.85 -1.65 -12.82
N GLY A 67 -17.04 -0.98 -11.67
CA GLY A 67 -17.64 0.35 -11.57
C GLY A 67 -16.64 1.51 -11.66
N GLY A 68 -15.34 1.22 -11.82
CA GLY A 68 -14.26 2.19 -11.65
C GLY A 68 -13.92 2.46 -10.18
N THR A 69 -12.90 3.29 -9.96
CA THR A 69 -12.41 3.63 -8.63
C THR A 69 -12.11 5.12 -8.52
N LYS A 70 -12.75 5.79 -7.56
CA LYS A 70 -12.40 7.13 -7.11
C LYS A 70 -11.38 7.06 -5.98
N VAL A 71 -10.20 7.61 -6.22
CA VAL A 71 -9.14 7.70 -5.22
C VAL A 71 -9.10 9.12 -4.64
N ASN A 72 -9.36 9.25 -3.34
CA ASN A 72 -9.19 10.49 -2.60
C ASN A 72 -7.75 10.58 -2.07
N LEU A 73 -6.97 11.51 -2.63
CA LEU A 73 -5.59 11.75 -2.24
C LEU A 73 -5.56 12.85 -1.18
N ARG A 74 -5.15 12.52 0.04
CA ARG A 74 -4.93 13.51 1.10
C ARG A 74 -3.45 13.68 1.37
N VAL A 75 -2.93 14.81 0.93
CA VAL A 75 -1.55 15.22 1.22
C VAL A 75 -1.50 15.78 2.64
N HIS A 76 -0.55 15.32 3.44
CA HIS A 76 -0.30 15.90 4.77
C HIS A 76 -0.03 17.41 4.63
N PRO A 77 -0.63 18.29 5.44
CA PRO A 77 -0.67 19.74 5.18
C PRO A 77 0.69 20.44 5.25
N ARG A 78 1.74 19.78 5.75
CA ARG A 78 3.10 20.32 5.84
C ARG A 78 4.13 19.29 5.44
N ALA A 79 5.26 19.74 4.92
CA ALA A 79 6.41 18.86 4.75
C ALA A 79 6.83 18.27 6.11
N ILE A 80 7.03 16.96 6.18
CA ILE A 80 7.53 16.30 7.39
C ILE A 80 8.96 16.76 7.63
N ARG A 81 9.23 17.33 8.81
CA ARG A 81 10.60 17.73 9.17
C ARG A 81 11.45 16.46 9.26
N VAL A 82 12.67 16.53 8.74
CA VAL A 82 13.63 15.42 8.77
C VAL A 82 14.24 15.34 10.18
N ALA A 83 13.42 14.96 11.16
CA ALA A 83 13.75 14.85 12.58
C ALA A 83 13.05 13.62 13.18
N TYR A 84 13.78 12.81 13.94
CA TYR A 84 13.26 11.52 14.45
C TYR A 84 12.06 11.72 15.38
N ALA A 85 12.18 12.66 16.33
CA ALA A 85 11.11 13.00 17.26
C ALA A 85 9.85 13.54 16.56
N VAL A 86 10.00 14.21 15.40
CA VAL A 86 8.86 14.66 14.61
C VAL A 86 8.14 13.48 13.96
N VAL A 87 8.89 12.52 13.41
CA VAL A 87 8.28 11.31 12.84
C VAL A 87 7.53 10.52 13.91
N ASP A 88 8.13 10.32 15.09
CA ASP A 88 7.46 9.63 16.21
C ASP A 88 6.15 10.31 16.62
N ALA A 89 6.13 11.64 16.63
CA ALA A 89 4.94 12.41 16.98
C ALA A 89 3.85 12.40 15.88
N VAL A 90 4.24 12.37 14.61
CA VAL A 90 3.31 12.47 13.46
C VAL A 90 2.66 11.14 13.12
N VAL A 91 3.40 10.02 13.17
CA VAL A 91 2.95 8.73 12.64
C VAL A 91 1.58 8.29 13.21
N PRO A 92 1.29 8.36 14.52
CA PRO A 92 -0.02 7.99 15.03
C PRO A 92 -1.16 8.78 14.38
N GLY A 93 -1.04 10.11 14.32
CA GLY A 93 -2.06 10.98 13.73
C GLY A 93 -2.29 10.75 12.24
N LEU A 94 -1.25 10.33 11.50
CA LEU A 94 -1.38 9.96 10.09
C LEU A 94 -2.36 8.80 9.88
N TRP A 95 -2.33 7.81 10.77
CA TRP A 95 -3.04 6.55 10.58
C TRP A 95 -4.34 6.44 11.38
N GLU A 96 -4.44 7.10 12.54
CA GLU A 96 -5.70 7.24 13.29
C GLU A 96 -6.73 8.01 12.47
N GLY A 97 -6.27 8.99 11.68
CA GLY A 97 -7.12 9.84 10.88
C GLY A 97 -7.78 10.96 11.70
N GLU A 98 -8.44 11.87 11.00
CA GLU A 98 -9.03 13.09 11.55
C GLU A 98 -10.30 13.43 10.78
N ASP A 99 -11.27 14.09 11.41
CA ASP A 99 -12.48 14.61 10.76
C ASP A 99 -13.30 13.55 9.98
N ASN A 100 -13.50 12.37 10.57
CA ASN A 100 -14.16 11.20 9.94
C ASN A 100 -13.45 10.71 8.67
N TRP A 101 -12.19 11.11 8.44
CA TRP A 101 -11.36 10.63 7.35
C TRP A 101 -10.20 9.82 7.91
N ARG A 102 -9.98 8.65 7.35
CA ARG A 102 -8.91 7.73 7.74
C ARG A 102 -8.35 7.09 6.47
N PRO A 103 -7.02 6.97 6.32
CA PRO A 103 -6.45 6.38 5.13
C PRO A 103 -6.70 4.86 5.10
N ASP A 104 -7.03 4.36 3.92
CA ASP A 104 -7.05 2.92 3.63
C ASP A 104 -5.61 2.41 3.47
N TRP A 105 -4.75 3.22 2.84
CA TRP A 105 -3.31 3.01 2.73
C TRP A 105 -2.58 4.34 2.50
N GLY A 106 -1.24 4.34 2.48
CA GLY A 106 -0.48 5.57 2.22
C GLY A 106 0.88 5.39 1.57
N VAL A 107 1.39 6.49 1.02
CA VAL A 107 2.73 6.62 0.41
C VAL A 107 3.51 7.74 1.10
N HIS A 108 4.64 7.37 1.70
CA HIS A 108 5.66 8.35 2.07
C HIS A 108 6.60 8.57 0.90
N ILE A 109 6.90 9.84 0.59
CA ILE A 109 7.82 10.21 -0.48
C ILE A 109 9.09 10.78 0.14
N GLY A 110 10.26 10.32 -0.29
CA GLY A 110 11.56 10.80 0.16
C GLY A 110 12.53 11.03 -0.98
N MET A 111 13.42 12.01 -0.84
CA MET A 111 14.47 12.25 -1.82
C MET A 111 15.66 11.30 -1.59
N ALA A 112 16.07 10.59 -2.64
CA ALA A 112 17.33 9.83 -2.67
C ALA A 112 18.42 10.65 -3.37
N ALA A 113 19.26 11.31 -2.57
CA ALA A 113 20.37 12.12 -3.09
C ALA A 113 21.31 11.29 -3.98
N GLY A 114 21.58 11.76 -5.20
CA GLY A 114 22.47 11.10 -6.17
C GLY A 114 21.82 9.96 -6.98
N ARG A 115 20.53 9.68 -6.76
CA ARG A 115 19.76 8.70 -7.55
C ARG A 115 19.06 9.40 -8.72
N GLU A 116 19.09 8.79 -9.91
CA GLU A 116 18.43 9.30 -11.12
C GLU A 116 17.15 8.53 -11.50
N PHE A 117 16.77 7.54 -10.68
CA PHE A 117 15.57 6.72 -10.85
C PHE A 117 14.66 6.81 -9.64
N TYR A 118 13.40 6.42 -9.82
CA TYR A 118 12.40 6.31 -8.78
C TYR A 118 12.39 4.88 -8.23
N SER A 119 12.19 4.69 -6.93
CA SER A 119 12.11 3.34 -6.39
C SER A 119 11.10 3.16 -5.26
N LEU A 120 10.41 2.03 -5.31
CA LEU A 120 9.49 1.57 -4.29
C LEU A 120 10.23 0.66 -3.31
N GLU A 121 10.20 0.99 -2.03
CA GLU A 121 10.91 0.22 -1.01
C GLU A 121 10.12 -1.04 -0.60
N LYS A 122 10.80 -2.18 -0.59
CA LYS A 122 10.26 -3.50 -0.26
C LYS A 122 10.21 -3.77 1.23
N ARG A 123 10.99 -3.03 2.01
CA ARG A 123 11.16 -3.29 3.43
C ARG A 123 11.69 -2.07 4.17
N ALA A 124 11.51 -2.07 5.48
CA ALA A 124 12.08 -1.11 6.39
C ALA A 124 12.61 -1.80 7.65
N ALA A 125 13.86 -1.54 8.00
CA ALA A 125 14.50 -2.09 9.18
C ALA A 125 14.39 -1.16 10.40
N GLY A 126 14.06 -1.73 11.55
CA GLY A 126 13.93 -0.99 12.81
C GLY A 126 15.26 -0.64 13.51
N TRP A 127 16.40 -0.81 12.85
CA TRP A 127 17.73 -0.66 13.44
C TRP A 127 18.73 -0.02 12.48
N GLY A 128 19.93 0.30 12.98
CA GLY A 128 21.06 0.75 12.15
C GLY A 128 21.11 2.27 11.90
N TYR A 129 20.26 3.02 12.59
CA TYR A 129 20.26 4.48 12.54
C TYR A 129 21.50 5.05 13.23
N THR A 130 22.45 5.54 12.43
CA THR A 130 23.75 6.08 12.90
C THR A 130 23.99 7.52 12.45
N VAL A 131 23.07 8.09 11.66
CA VAL A 131 23.15 9.44 11.12
C VAL A 131 22.20 10.34 11.90
N GLY A 132 22.73 11.42 12.47
CA GLY A 132 21.93 12.44 13.13
C GLY A 132 20.96 13.12 12.17
N ASP A 133 19.78 13.47 12.67
CA ASP A 133 18.78 14.23 11.93
C ASP A 133 19.19 15.70 11.72
N VAL A 134 18.28 16.57 11.26
CA VAL A 134 18.60 17.99 11.02
C VAL A 134 18.97 18.76 12.29
N GLU A 135 18.77 18.18 13.47
CA GLU A 135 19.14 18.73 14.78
C GLU A 135 20.36 18.00 15.37
N GLY A 136 20.92 17.03 14.64
CA GLY A 136 22.02 16.19 15.08
C GLY A 136 21.60 15.07 16.03
N CYS A 137 20.29 14.83 16.18
CA CYS A 137 19.76 13.83 17.10
C CYS A 137 19.69 12.45 16.44
N LEU A 138 19.94 11.40 17.23
CA LEU A 138 19.68 10.00 16.85
C LEU A 138 18.34 9.56 17.45
N PRO A 139 17.67 8.55 16.87
CA PRO A 139 16.46 8.01 17.48
C PRO A 139 16.81 7.24 18.76
N ASP A 140 15.86 7.13 19.69
CA ASP A 140 16.03 6.37 20.93
C ASP A 140 16.39 4.89 20.70
N LYS A 141 16.10 4.38 19.49
CA LYS A 141 16.39 3.00 19.05
C LYS A 141 17.76 2.85 18.39
N ALA A 142 18.62 3.87 18.42
CA ALA A 142 19.95 3.81 17.82
C ALA A 142 20.80 2.70 18.45
N GLY A 143 21.33 1.79 17.62
CA GLY A 143 22.16 0.67 18.07
C GLY A 143 21.39 -0.50 18.70
N VAL A 144 20.07 -0.45 18.79
CA VAL A 144 19.23 -1.56 19.25
C VAL A 144 18.88 -2.45 18.05
N GLY A 145 18.93 -3.77 18.22
CA GLY A 145 18.39 -4.71 17.21
C GLY A 145 16.89 -4.50 17.00
N GLY A 146 16.40 -4.71 15.79
CA GLY A 146 14.99 -4.50 15.45
C GLY A 146 14.47 -5.54 14.46
N GLU A 147 13.20 -5.41 14.12
CA GLU A 147 12.53 -6.22 13.09
C GLU A 147 12.63 -5.54 11.72
N VAL A 148 12.57 -6.33 10.65
CA VAL A 148 12.32 -5.83 9.30
C VAL A 148 10.84 -5.95 9.04
N LEU A 149 10.20 -4.84 8.69
CA LEU A 149 8.80 -4.81 8.29
C LEU A 149 8.71 -4.63 6.77
N GLU A 150 7.70 -5.24 6.18
CA GLU A 150 7.46 -5.21 4.73
C GLU A 150 6.05 -4.69 4.46
N PRO A 151 5.82 -3.95 3.36
CA PRO A 151 4.47 -3.68 2.88
C PRO A 151 3.71 -4.98 2.61
N GLY A 152 2.41 -4.99 2.87
CA GLY A 152 1.53 -6.15 2.66
C GLY A 152 1.16 -6.42 1.20
N ILE A 153 1.71 -5.66 0.25
CA ILE A 153 1.49 -5.81 -1.19
C ILE A 153 2.76 -6.28 -1.87
N GLY A 154 2.61 -7.09 -2.92
CA GLY A 154 3.71 -7.50 -3.78
C GLY A 154 4.37 -6.31 -4.48
N VAL A 155 5.41 -5.72 -3.89
CA VAL A 155 6.10 -4.54 -4.44
C VAL A 155 6.64 -4.79 -5.85
N GLU A 156 7.10 -6.01 -6.14
CA GLU A 156 7.56 -6.37 -7.49
C GLU A 156 6.42 -6.36 -8.51
N ASP A 157 5.22 -6.83 -8.12
CA ASP A 157 4.03 -6.81 -8.97
C ASP A 157 3.58 -5.38 -9.24
N VAL A 158 3.58 -4.54 -8.19
CA VAL A 158 3.32 -3.09 -8.31
C VAL A 158 4.30 -2.46 -9.28
N VAL A 159 5.60 -2.70 -9.13
CA VAL A 159 6.62 -2.16 -10.05
C VAL A 159 6.43 -2.67 -11.48
N GLY A 160 6.01 -3.93 -11.64
CA GLY A 160 5.69 -4.53 -12.94
C GLY A 160 4.59 -3.77 -13.68
N VAL A 161 3.46 -3.50 -13.02
CA VAL A 161 2.34 -2.73 -13.57
C VAL A 161 2.72 -1.25 -13.74
N TRP A 162 3.36 -0.67 -12.72
CA TRP A 162 3.72 0.75 -12.65
C TRP A 162 4.60 1.22 -13.81
N LYS A 163 5.52 0.37 -14.30
CA LYS A 163 6.35 0.68 -15.49
C LYS A 163 5.52 1.08 -16.71
N GLY A 164 4.33 0.51 -16.89
CA GLY A 164 3.42 0.85 -17.99
C GLY A 164 2.73 2.20 -17.84
N MET A 165 2.70 2.77 -16.62
CA MET A 165 1.89 3.95 -16.27
C MET A 165 2.71 5.24 -16.15
N VAL A 166 4.05 5.17 -16.21
CA VAL A 166 4.94 6.30 -15.89
C VAL A 166 5.60 6.97 -17.09
N GLY A 167 5.15 6.68 -18.32
CA GLY A 167 5.59 7.40 -19.53
C GLY A 167 7.10 7.39 -19.75
N GLY A 168 7.76 6.26 -19.47
CA GLY A 168 9.19 6.07 -19.68
C GLY A 168 10.12 6.53 -18.54
N ALA A 169 9.57 6.92 -17.38
CA ALA A 169 10.40 7.10 -16.18
C ALA A 169 11.00 5.76 -15.70
N ASP A 170 12.23 5.79 -15.19
CA ASP A 170 12.89 4.61 -14.62
C ASP A 170 12.37 4.37 -13.20
N VAL A 171 11.59 3.29 -13.04
CA VAL A 171 10.98 2.86 -11.78
C VAL A 171 11.45 1.45 -11.41
N ARG A 172 11.81 1.25 -10.14
CA ARG A 172 12.42 0.00 -9.65
C ARG A 172 11.92 -0.36 -8.26
N ALA A 173 12.07 -1.62 -7.88
CA ALA A 173 12.02 -2.00 -6.47
C ALA A 173 13.37 -1.73 -5.80
N SER A 174 13.37 -1.49 -4.49
CA SER A 174 14.56 -1.28 -3.66
C SER A 174 14.39 -1.98 -2.32
N GLU A 175 15.47 -2.50 -1.75
CA GLU A 175 15.45 -3.22 -0.46
C GLU A 175 16.13 -2.44 0.68
N ASP A 176 16.52 -1.20 0.41
CA ASP A 176 17.24 -0.35 1.36
C ASP A 176 16.81 1.10 1.21
N ALA A 177 16.07 1.57 2.21
CA ALA A 177 15.61 2.94 2.32
C ALA A 177 16.65 3.88 2.95
N GLY A 178 17.87 3.40 3.23
CA GLY A 178 19.03 4.21 3.59
C GLY A 178 19.23 4.47 5.08
N ARG A 179 18.56 3.72 5.98
CA ARG A 179 18.76 3.76 7.45
C ARG A 179 18.79 5.17 8.06
N TYR A 180 17.95 6.04 7.51
CA TYR A 180 17.73 7.42 7.97
C TYR A 180 16.21 7.67 8.13
N LEU A 181 15.72 8.90 7.97
CA LEU A 181 14.31 9.21 8.21
C LEU A 181 13.35 8.56 7.20
N CYS A 182 13.80 8.26 5.98
CA CYS A 182 13.00 7.53 5.00
C CYS A 182 12.62 6.14 5.50
N GLU A 183 13.63 5.38 5.95
CA GLU A 183 13.44 4.06 6.56
C GLU A 183 12.67 4.16 7.88
N TYR A 184 12.97 5.18 8.69
CA TYR A 184 12.35 5.36 10.00
C TYR A 184 10.83 5.60 9.91
N ILE A 185 10.37 6.46 8.99
CA ILE A 185 8.93 6.70 8.82
C ILE A 185 8.22 5.49 8.21
N LEU A 186 8.83 4.78 7.26
CA LEU A 186 8.23 3.55 6.71
C LEU A 186 8.10 2.48 7.80
N HIS A 187 9.17 2.23 8.57
CA HIS A 187 9.15 1.28 9.67
C HIS A 187 8.15 1.70 10.76
N GLY A 188 8.12 2.98 11.14
CA GLY A 188 7.18 3.51 12.13
C GLY A 188 5.72 3.31 11.70
N SER A 189 5.41 3.64 10.45
CA SER A 189 4.07 3.45 9.88
C SER A 189 3.66 2.00 9.75
N LEU A 190 4.53 1.12 9.22
CA LEU A 190 4.26 -0.32 9.15
C LEU A 190 4.06 -0.90 10.55
N GLY A 191 4.89 -0.48 11.52
CA GLY A 191 4.79 -0.92 12.91
C GLY A 191 3.49 -0.48 13.58
N PHE A 192 3.04 0.76 13.31
CA PHE A 192 1.77 1.28 13.81
C PHE A 192 0.57 0.49 13.29
N LEU A 193 0.60 0.07 12.03
CA LEU A 193 -0.51 -0.62 11.37
C LEU A 193 -0.62 -2.13 11.70
N ARG A 194 0.32 -2.69 12.48
CA ARG A 194 0.32 -4.13 12.81
C ARG A 194 -0.90 -4.55 13.63
N GLY A 195 -1.47 -5.71 13.31
CA GLY A 195 -2.63 -6.25 14.03
C GLY A 195 -3.92 -5.46 13.79
N GLU A 196 -3.93 -4.49 12.88
CA GLU A 196 -5.12 -3.83 12.36
C GLU A 196 -5.53 -4.42 11.01
N GLU A 197 -6.75 -4.10 10.55
CA GLU A 197 -7.24 -4.36 9.19
C GLU A 197 -6.37 -3.73 8.08
N ARG A 198 -5.44 -2.85 8.46
CA ARG A 198 -4.55 -2.11 7.57
C ARG A 198 -3.08 -2.54 7.70
N GLU A 199 -2.83 -3.72 8.26
CA GLU A 199 -1.48 -4.27 8.35
C GLU A 199 -0.79 -4.24 6.98
N GLY A 200 0.44 -3.69 6.96
CA GLY A 200 1.24 -3.59 5.76
C GLY A 200 0.79 -2.53 4.74
N LYS A 201 -0.29 -1.76 4.97
CA LYS A 201 -0.86 -0.79 4.00
C LYS A 201 -0.11 0.55 3.93
N CYS A 202 1.22 0.50 3.90
CA CYS A 202 2.10 1.66 3.77
C CYS A 202 3.25 1.36 2.81
N LEU A 203 3.53 2.31 1.91
CA LEU A 203 4.62 2.25 0.96
C LEU A 203 5.57 3.44 1.12
N PHE A 204 6.80 3.27 0.66
CA PHE A 204 7.76 4.37 0.55
C PHE A 204 8.30 4.49 -0.88
N LEU A 205 8.22 5.69 -1.43
CA LEU A 205 8.73 6.04 -2.74
C LEU A 205 9.95 6.97 -2.60
N HIS A 206 11.11 6.49 -3.04
CA HIS A 206 12.26 7.36 -3.26
C HIS A 206 12.19 8.03 -4.63
N VAL A 207 12.47 9.34 -4.66
CA VAL A 207 12.50 10.17 -5.87
C VAL A 207 13.89 10.77 -6.08
N PRO A 208 14.28 11.11 -7.33
CA PRO A 208 15.49 11.88 -7.64
C PRO A 208 15.50 13.27 -7.00
N ALA A 209 16.67 13.90 -6.96
CA ALA A 209 16.88 15.22 -6.34
C ALA A 209 16.44 16.43 -7.20
N GLY A 210 15.92 16.21 -8.41
CA GLY A 210 15.52 17.26 -9.34
C GLY A 210 14.33 18.08 -8.81
N VAL A 211 14.43 19.40 -8.87
CA VAL A 211 13.42 20.36 -8.35
C VAL A 211 12.95 21.35 -9.41
N ALA A 212 13.39 21.20 -10.66
CA ALA A 212 12.83 22.01 -11.73
C ALA A 212 11.35 21.65 -11.94
N GLU A 213 10.58 22.56 -12.52
CA GLU A 213 9.15 22.33 -12.79
C GLU A 213 8.90 21.02 -13.56
N ALA A 214 9.75 20.73 -14.56
CA ALA A 214 9.69 19.49 -15.32
C ALA A 214 9.98 18.23 -14.48
N ASP A 215 10.83 18.33 -13.45
CA ASP A 215 11.14 17.24 -12.53
C ASP A 215 9.95 16.97 -11.59
N VAL A 216 9.35 18.04 -11.07
CA VAL A 216 8.15 17.94 -10.21
C VAL A 216 6.99 17.38 -11.00
N GLU A 217 6.76 17.84 -12.22
CA GLU A 217 5.68 17.37 -13.09
C GLU A 217 5.91 15.91 -13.54
N ARG A 218 7.17 15.49 -13.76
CA ARG A 218 7.51 14.07 -13.94
C ARG A 218 7.21 13.27 -12.68
N GLY A 219 7.66 13.74 -11.52
CA GLY A 219 7.41 13.09 -10.23
C GLY A 219 5.93 12.96 -9.91
N ARG A 220 5.11 13.97 -10.24
CA ARG A 220 3.65 13.95 -10.09
C ARG A 220 3.03 12.82 -10.91
N ARG A 221 3.39 12.70 -12.19
CA ARG A 221 2.93 11.58 -13.03
C ARG A 221 3.38 10.23 -12.49
N VAL A 222 4.62 10.14 -12.01
CA VAL A 222 5.17 8.92 -11.43
C VAL A 222 4.38 8.49 -10.19
N VAL A 223 4.03 9.42 -9.29
CA VAL A 223 3.21 9.12 -8.11
C VAL A 223 1.78 8.73 -8.49
N LEU A 224 1.16 9.42 -9.44
CA LEU A 224 -0.21 9.05 -9.88
C LEU A 224 -0.23 7.66 -10.53
N GLY A 225 0.77 7.34 -11.35
CA GLY A 225 0.93 5.99 -11.89
C GLY A 225 1.21 4.94 -10.82
N LEU A 226 1.89 5.30 -9.72
CA LEU A 226 2.08 4.38 -8.59
C LEU A 226 0.76 4.09 -7.91
N VAL A 227 -0.04 5.13 -7.68
CA VAL A 227 -1.37 4.99 -7.07
C VAL A 227 -2.28 4.11 -7.92
N GLU A 228 -2.31 4.34 -9.22
CA GLU A 228 -3.05 3.49 -10.17
C GLU A 228 -2.54 2.03 -10.15
N ALA A 229 -1.22 1.82 -10.17
CA ALA A 229 -0.64 0.48 -10.12
C ALA A 229 -0.99 -0.26 -8.82
N VAL A 230 -1.00 0.43 -7.67
CA VAL A 230 -1.40 -0.16 -6.38
C VAL A 230 -2.88 -0.54 -6.39
N VAL A 231 -3.76 0.28 -6.98
CA VAL A 231 -5.19 -0.06 -7.11
C VAL A 231 -5.37 -1.27 -8.04
N GLU A 232 -4.66 -1.33 -9.16
CA GLU A 232 -4.75 -2.42 -10.14
C GLU A 232 -4.17 -3.74 -9.60
N VAL A 233 -3.08 -3.69 -8.84
CA VAL A 233 -2.53 -4.87 -8.15
C VAL A 233 -3.39 -5.28 -6.97
N GLY A 234 -3.97 -4.31 -6.25
CA GLY A 234 -4.77 -4.54 -5.07
C GLY A 234 -3.98 -5.05 -3.87
N TRP A 235 -4.46 -4.73 -2.68
CA TRP A 235 -3.98 -5.33 -1.43
C TRP A 235 -4.71 -6.66 -1.25
N GLU A 236 -4.07 -7.80 -1.50
CA GLU A 236 -4.70 -9.11 -1.27
C GLU A 236 -5.03 -9.29 0.23
N GLY A 237 -6.25 -9.72 0.57
CA GLY A 237 -6.61 -10.12 1.95
C GLY A 237 -7.55 -9.20 2.75
N GLY A 238 -8.35 -8.34 2.10
CA GLY A 238 -9.24 -7.39 2.78
C GLY A 238 -10.74 -7.52 2.48
N GLU A 239 -11.22 -8.66 1.98
CA GLU A 239 -12.66 -8.93 1.90
C GLU A 239 -13.05 -9.81 3.08
N GLY A 240 -13.82 -9.24 4.01
CA GLY A 240 -14.49 -10.03 5.04
C GLY A 240 -15.35 -11.10 4.36
N GLU A 241 -15.07 -12.36 4.67
CA GLU A 241 -15.95 -13.49 4.38
C GLU A 241 -17.39 -13.13 4.77
N GLN A 242 -18.27 -13.00 3.78
CA GLN A 242 -19.68 -13.22 4.02
C GLN A 242 -19.81 -14.68 4.44
N GLY A 243 -20.14 -14.88 5.72
CA GLY A 243 -20.22 -16.18 6.37
C GLY A 243 -21.07 -17.17 5.58
N GLY A 244 -20.41 -18.15 4.98
CA GLY A 244 -20.98 -19.44 4.65
C GLY A 244 -20.59 -20.42 5.76
N GLU A 245 -21.57 -20.88 6.54
CA GLU A 245 -21.40 -21.96 7.49
C GLU A 245 -20.86 -23.21 6.79
N GLY A 246 -19.58 -23.51 7.04
CA GLY A 246 -18.89 -24.70 6.57
C GLY A 246 -18.37 -25.50 7.77
N GLU A 247 -19.02 -26.63 8.00
CA GLU A 247 -18.81 -27.63 9.06
C GLU A 247 -17.33 -27.92 9.39
N LYS A 248 -16.92 -27.65 10.63
CA LYS A 248 -15.61 -28.09 11.16
C LYS A 248 -15.59 -29.61 11.33
N VAL A 249 -14.98 -30.31 10.36
CA VAL A 249 -14.62 -31.72 10.53
C VAL A 249 -13.41 -31.82 11.48
N VAL A 250 -13.68 -32.29 12.69
CA VAL A 250 -12.65 -32.62 13.69
C VAL A 250 -11.97 -33.92 13.29
N VAL A 251 -10.73 -33.84 12.82
CA VAL A 251 -9.88 -35.02 12.62
C VAL A 251 -9.30 -35.45 13.97
N LYS A 252 -9.81 -36.56 14.52
CA LYS A 252 -9.23 -37.23 15.69
C LYS A 252 -7.89 -37.88 15.31
N GLY A 253 -6.82 -37.44 15.96
CA GLY A 253 -5.50 -38.06 15.89
C GLY A 253 -5.51 -39.50 16.43
N PHE A 254 -4.95 -40.40 15.64
CA PHE A 254 -4.75 -41.80 15.95
C PHE A 254 -3.44 -41.96 16.73
N VAL A 255 -3.50 -42.35 18.00
CA VAL A 255 -2.33 -42.77 18.78
C VAL A 255 -2.31 -44.30 18.79
N GLY A 256 -1.50 -44.88 17.91
CA GLY A 256 -1.17 -46.30 17.90
C GLY A 256 0.12 -46.55 18.68
N GLY A 257 0.04 -47.37 19.73
CA GLY A 257 1.19 -47.77 20.54
C GLY A 257 0.79 -48.72 21.65
N GLY A 258 0.34 -49.93 21.26
CA GLY A 258 -0.01 -50.99 22.19
C GLY A 258 1.25 -51.61 22.84
N SER A 259 1.28 -51.63 24.17
CA SER A 259 2.22 -52.43 24.96
C SER A 259 1.70 -53.86 25.05
N VAL A 260 2.44 -54.80 24.48
CA VAL A 260 2.26 -56.25 24.71
C VAL A 260 3.12 -56.63 25.91
N ARG A 261 2.45 -57.09 26.97
CA ARG A 261 3.06 -57.80 28.10
C ARG A 261 3.25 -59.26 27.71
N GLU A 262 4.49 -59.75 27.78
CA GLU A 262 4.79 -61.17 27.85
C GLU A 262 5.39 -61.50 29.23
N ARG A 263 5.04 -62.69 29.73
CA ARG A 263 5.30 -63.17 31.09
C ARG A 263 6.66 -63.86 31.22
N VAL A 264 7.30 -63.58 32.35
CA VAL A 264 7.90 -64.52 33.34
C VAL A 264 8.77 -65.68 32.84
N GLY A 265 10.03 -65.67 33.27
CA GLY A 265 10.87 -66.85 33.47
C GLY A 265 11.70 -66.69 34.76
N LEU A 266 11.49 -67.64 35.68
CA LEU A 266 12.18 -68.00 36.94
C LEU A 266 13.31 -67.11 37.47
#